data_AF-A0A354P7E8-F1
#
_entry.id   AF-A0A354P7E8-F1
#
_cell.length_a   1.000
_cell.length_b   1.000
_cell.length_c   1.000
_cell.angle_alpha   90.00
_cell.angle_beta   90.00
_cell.angle_gamma   90.00
#
_symmetry.space_group_name_H-M   'P 1'
#
loop_
_entity.id
_entity.type
_entity.pdbx_description
1 polymer ?
#
loop_
_entity_poly.entity_id
_entity_poly.type
_entity_poly.pdbx_seq_one_letter_code
_entity_poly.pdbx_strand_id
1 'polypeptide(L)'
;MNHIKIDAHVPDFDDLASTVEERSKAKIASGSHRYVFLNPIATVLADEPTPAFFQAVRQQQRRWFKQADLVFPRSIRRTARDYIADSGRMSRRDRFLHRARCWTGILYKDGRLIQPHRWSELQAKPMG
;
A
#
# COMPACT_ATOMS: atom_id res chain seq x y z
N MET A 1 5.75 10.16 -22.01
CA MET A 1 6.20 8.81 -21.61
C MET A 1 5.63 8.53 -20.23
N ASN A 2 4.85 7.47 -20.06
CA ASN A 2 4.24 7.13 -18.77
C ASN A 2 5.30 6.44 -17.90
N HIS A 3 6.02 7.22 -17.11
CA HIS A 3 7.10 6.71 -16.26
C HIS A 3 6.50 6.10 -14.98
N ILE A 4 6.60 4.77 -14.85
CA ILE A 4 6.27 4.04 -13.63
C ILE A 4 7.58 3.70 -12.93
N LYS A 5 7.77 4.20 -11.72
CA LYS A 5 8.94 3.89 -10.89
C LYS A 5 8.56 2.90 -9.80
N ILE A 6 9.40 1.91 -9.58
CA ILE A 6 9.23 0.90 -8.54
C ILE A 6 10.46 0.89 -7.65
N ASP A 7 10.29 1.27 -6.39
CA ASP A 7 11.32 1.15 -5.36
C ASP A 7 11.04 -0.14 -4.56
N ALA A 8 11.97 -1.10 -4.58
CA ALA A 8 11.88 -2.33 -3.80
C ALA A 8 12.38 -2.13 -2.36
N HIS A 9 11.82 -2.87 -1.42
CA HIS A 9 12.13 -2.77 0.00
C HIS A 9 12.22 -4.15 0.64
N VAL A 10 13.05 -4.25 1.68
CA VAL A 10 13.03 -5.40 2.60
C VAL A 10 11.94 -5.14 3.64
N PRO A 11 10.98 -6.06 3.83
CA PRO A 11 9.95 -5.89 4.84
C PRO A 11 10.56 -6.08 6.23
N ASP A 12 10.18 -5.23 7.17
CA ASP A 12 10.41 -5.46 8.59
C ASP A 12 9.30 -6.36 9.12
N PHE A 13 9.65 -7.60 9.47
CA PHE A 13 8.68 -8.60 9.94
C PHE A 13 8.29 -8.43 11.41
N ASP A 14 8.93 -7.52 12.13
CA ASP A 14 8.57 -7.13 13.49
C ASP A 14 7.69 -5.87 13.49
N ASP A 15 7.88 -4.98 12.49
CA ASP A 15 7.06 -3.78 12.31
C ASP A 15 6.76 -3.43 10.84
N LEU A 16 5.84 -4.20 10.25
CA LEU A 16 5.37 -3.97 8.88
C LEU A 16 4.64 -2.64 8.70
N ALA A 17 3.96 -2.14 9.74
CA ALA A 17 3.03 -1.02 9.58
C ALA A 17 3.75 0.33 9.66
N SER A 18 4.63 0.52 10.64
CA SER A 18 5.33 1.79 10.85
C SER A 18 6.27 2.08 9.70
N THR A 19 7.00 1.07 9.21
CA THR A 19 7.90 1.24 8.05
C THR A 19 7.15 1.71 6.79
N VAL A 20 5.96 1.16 6.51
CA VAL A 20 5.11 1.63 5.40
C VAL A 20 4.51 3.01 5.68
N GLU A 21 4.18 3.32 6.93
CA GLU A 21 3.70 4.64 7.33
C GLU A 21 4.76 5.73 7.11
N GLU A 22 5.99 5.50 7.56
CA GLU A 22 7.12 6.42 7.38
C GLU A 22 7.40 6.67 5.90
N ARG A 23 7.44 5.62 5.08
CA ARG A 23 7.56 5.76 3.63
C ARG A 23 6.40 6.54 3.03
N SER A 24 5.17 6.33 3.52
CA SER A 24 4.01 7.09 3.05
C SER A 24 4.21 8.58 3.33
N LYS A 25 4.59 8.94 4.55
CA LYS A 25 4.86 10.33 4.95
C LYS A 25 5.94 10.97 4.08
N ALA A 26 7.07 10.28 3.90
CA ALA A 26 8.18 10.78 3.10
C ALA A 26 7.81 11.01 1.62
N LYS A 27 7.11 10.05 0.99
CA LYS A 27 6.71 10.16 -0.42
C LYS A 27 5.66 11.25 -0.62
N ILE A 28 4.67 11.34 0.27
CA ILE A 28 3.66 12.41 0.23
C ILE A 28 4.31 13.79 0.40
N ALA A 29 5.23 13.94 1.37
CA ALA A 29 5.92 15.21 1.61
C ALA A 29 6.77 15.66 0.41
N SER A 30 7.36 14.71 -0.33
CA SER A 30 8.16 15.04 -1.52
C SER A 30 7.34 15.65 -2.67
N GLY A 31 6.03 15.38 -2.75
CA GLY A 31 5.15 15.87 -3.82
C GLY A 31 5.52 15.45 -5.25
N SER A 32 6.51 14.57 -5.43
CA SER A 32 7.14 14.30 -6.73
C SER A 32 6.30 13.47 -7.70
N HIS A 33 5.29 12.76 -7.20
CA HIS A 33 4.44 11.88 -8.00
C HIS A 33 2.98 12.01 -7.55
N ARG A 34 2.07 12.01 -8.51
CA ARG A 34 0.63 12.11 -8.23
C ARG A 34 0.08 10.84 -7.60
N TYR A 35 0.54 9.67 -8.04
CA TYR A 35 0.08 8.37 -7.57
C TYR A 35 1.19 7.64 -6.84
N VAL A 36 0.90 7.25 -5.61
CA VAL A 36 1.86 6.56 -4.73
C VAL A 36 1.17 5.35 -4.12
N PHE A 37 1.53 4.14 -4.56
CA PHE A 37 1.15 2.90 -3.91
C PHE A 37 2.29 2.39 -3.04
N LEU A 38 1.99 1.93 -1.83
CA LEU A 38 2.96 1.33 -0.93
C LEU A 38 2.42 0.02 -0.33
N ASN A 39 3.27 -0.98 -0.22
CA ASN A 39 3.09 -2.14 0.64
C ASN A 39 4.43 -2.42 1.36
N PRO A 40 4.56 -3.48 2.18
CA PRO A 40 5.80 -3.74 2.91
C PRO A 40 7.06 -3.90 2.04
N ILE A 41 6.92 -4.42 0.82
CA ILE A 41 8.05 -4.77 -0.05
C ILE A 41 8.31 -3.80 -1.21
N ALA A 42 7.40 -2.85 -1.45
CA ALA A 42 7.46 -2.02 -2.66
C ALA A 42 6.79 -0.67 -2.46
N THR A 43 7.32 0.33 -3.16
CA THR A 43 6.64 1.59 -3.47
C THR A 43 6.54 1.72 -4.99
N VAL A 44 5.33 1.92 -5.51
CA VAL A 44 5.05 2.12 -6.93
C VAL A 44 4.58 3.55 -7.14
N LEU A 45 5.24 4.26 -8.04
CA LEU A 45 5.04 5.68 -8.29
C LEU A 45 4.66 5.91 -9.75
N ALA A 46 3.72 6.81 -9.99
CA ALA A 46 3.34 7.27 -11.33
C ALA A 46 2.70 8.66 -11.27
N ASP A 47 2.72 9.38 -12.39
CA ASP A 47 2.01 10.66 -12.53
C ASP A 47 0.59 10.50 -13.06
N GLU A 48 0.29 9.35 -13.67
CA GLU A 48 -1.00 9.03 -14.26
C GLU A 48 -1.53 7.65 -13.82
N PRO A 49 -2.86 7.48 -13.68
CA PRO A 49 -3.49 6.24 -13.23
C PRO A 49 -3.62 5.22 -14.38
N THR A 50 -2.51 4.90 -15.05
CA THR A 50 -2.53 4.06 -16.25
C THR A 50 -2.83 2.58 -15.94
N PRO A 51 -3.32 1.79 -16.92
CA PRO A 51 -3.45 0.34 -16.76
C PRO A 51 -2.13 -0.34 -16.35
N ALA A 52 -1.00 0.14 -16.87
CA ALA A 52 0.33 -0.35 -16.53
C ALA A 52 0.69 -0.08 -15.06
N PHE A 53 0.34 1.10 -14.52
CA PHE A 53 0.52 1.41 -13.10
C PHE A 53 -0.27 0.41 -12.23
N PHE A 54 -1.55 0.19 -12.52
CA PHE A 54 -2.35 -0.76 -11.76
C PHE A 54 -1.90 -2.21 -11.94
N GLN A 55 -1.35 -2.57 -13.10
CA GLN A 55 -0.72 -3.88 -13.30
C GLN A 55 0.51 -4.04 -12.40
N ALA A 56 1.38 -3.03 -12.30
CA ALA A 56 2.52 -3.02 -11.39
C ALA A 56 2.08 -3.13 -9.92
N VAL A 57 1.07 -2.36 -9.50
CA VAL A 57 0.48 -2.44 -8.16
C VAL A 57 0.02 -3.87 -7.85
N ARG A 58 -0.79 -4.48 -8.74
CA ARG A 58 -1.28 -5.85 -8.57
C ARG A 58 -0.14 -6.87 -8.51
N GLN A 59 0.92 -6.68 -9.31
CA GLN A 59 2.09 -7.55 -9.30
C GLN A 59 2.80 -7.48 -7.94
N GLN A 60 3.02 -6.28 -7.39
CA GLN A 60 3.66 -6.12 -6.08
C GLN A 60 2.79 -6.62 -4.93
N GLN A 61 1.46 -6.44 -5.00
CA GLN A 61 0.53 -7.05 -4.04
C GLN A 61 0.64 -8.57 -4.05
N ARG A 62 0.60 -9.21 -5.23
CA ARG A 62 0.75 -10.67 -5.35
C ARG A 62 2.08 -11.17 -4.83
N ARG A 63 3.18 -10.46 -5.14
CA ARG A 63 4.51 -10.78 -4.62
C ARG A 63 4.53 -10.73 -3.09
N TRP A 64 3.99 -9.68 -2.51
CA TRP A 64 3.91 -9.57 -1.06
C TRP A 64 3.08 -10.68 -0.43
N PHE A 65 1.90 -10.97 -0.97
CA PHE A 65 1.07 -12.05 -0.42
C PHE A 65 1.79 -13.41 -0.46
N LYS A 66 2.50 -13.73 -1.55
CA LYS A 66 3.31 -14.95 -1.63
C LYS A 66 4.40 -14.99 -0.57
N GLN A 67 5.07 -13.87 -0.31
CA GLN A 67 6.13 -13.79 0.69
C GLN A 67 5.56 -13.89 2.12
N ALA A 68 4.46 -13.17 2.37
CA ALA A 68 3.73 -13.21 3.63
C ALA A 68 3.12 -14.58 3.92
N ASP A 69 2.71 -15.35 2.90
CA ASP A 69 2.21 -16.73 3.04
C ASP A 69 3.26 -17.66 3.66
N LEU A 70 4.55 -17.43 3.40
CA LEU A 70 5.66 -18.25 3.89
C LEU A 70 6.07 -17.91 5.33
N VAL A 71 5.84 -16.67 5.75
CA VAL A 71 6.31 -16.15 7.05
C VAL A 71 5.17 -16.12 8.08
N PHE A 72 3.95 -15.76 7.66
CA PHE A 72 2.84 -15.55 8.57
C PHE A 72 1.76 -16.65 8.46
N PRO A 73 1.42 -17.31 9.58
CA PRO A 73 0.28 -18.21 9.65
C PRO A 73 -1.00 -17.58 9.12
N ARG A 74 -1.85 -18.40 8.51
CA ARG A 74 -3.15 -17.95 7.95
C ARG A 74 -4.04 -17.29 9.00
N SER A 75 -3.96 -17.71 10.27
CA SER A 75 -4.68 -17.11 11.40
C SER A 75 -4.33 -15.64 11.56
N ILE A 76 -3.04 -15.29 11.66
CA ILE A 76 -2.53 -13.92 11.83
C ILE A 76 -2.98 -13.01 10.68
N ARG A 77 -2.94 -13.52 9.45
CA ARG A 77 -3.37 -12.76 8.26
C ARG A 77 -4.89 -12.53 8.22
N ARG A 78 -5.68 -13.46 8.76
CA ARG A 78 -7.15 -13.32 8.89
C ARG A 78 -7.51 -12.40 10.05
N THR A 79 -6.80 -12.50 11.16
CA THR A 79 -7.00 -11.70 12.37
C THR A 79 -6.08 -10.50 12.39
N ALA A 80 -5.85 -9.82 11.25
CA ALA A 80 -5.05 -8.59 11.15
C ALA A 80 -5.45 -7.44 12.13
N ARG A 81 -6.45 -7.65 12.99
CA ARG A 81 -6.71 -6.90 14.22
C ARG A 81 -5.69 -7.17 15.35
N ASP A 82 -4.96 -8.28 15.35
CA ASP A 82 -4.11 -8.71 16.47
C ASP A 82 -2.64 -8.33 16.23
N TYR A 83 -2.28 -7.96 15.00
CA TYR A 83 -1.00 -7.31 14.65
C TYR A 83 -1.07 -5.80 14.86
N ILE A 84 -2.05 -5.32 15.63
CA ILE A 84 -2.18 -3.92 15.99
C ILE A 84 -1.06 -3.61 16.97
N ALA A 85 -0.16 -2.70 16.59
CA ALA A 85 0.64 -2.00 17.57
C ALA A 85 -0.33 -1.33 18.55
N ASP A 86 -0.31 -1.82 19.79
CA ASP A 86 -1.02 -1.32 20.97
C ASP A 86 -2.38 -1.97 21.30
N SER A 87 -2.47 -2.51 22.52
CA SER A 87 -3.63 -3.09 23.19
C SER A 87 -4.70 -2.05 23.57
N GLY A 88 -4.94 -1.05 22.71
CA GLY A 88 -5.70 0.16 22.99
C GLY A 88 -6.70 0.56 21.89
N ARG A 89 -7.61 1.48 22.23
CA ARG A 89 -8.79 1.92 21.46
C ARG A 89 -8.44 2.63 20.13
N MET A 90 -7.89 1.92 19.15
CA MET A 90 -7.74 2.47 17.80
C MET A 90 -9.11 2.71 17.15
N SER A 91 -9.24 3.83 16.44
CA SER A 91 -10.43 4.12 15.66
C SER A 91 -10.63 3.06 14.56
N ARG A 92 -11.86 2.93 14.02
CA ARG A 92 -12.12 2.03 12.89
C ARG A 92 -11.24 2.37 11.68
N ARG A 93 -10.94 3.66 11.48
CA ARG A 93 -10.10 4.15 10.39
C ARG A 93 -8.64 3.74 10.57
N ASP A 94 -8.09 3.88 11.77
CA ASP A 94 -6.68 3.59 12.02
C ASP A 94 -6.42 2.08 11.95
N ARG A 95 -7.36 1.25 12.42
CA ARG A 95 -7.29 -0.20 12.23
C ARG A 95 -7.31 -0.61 10.76
N PHE A 96 -8.13 0.07 9.95
CA PHE A 96 -8.14 -0.15 8.51
C PHE A 96 -6.79 0.21 7.89
N LEU A 97 -6.22 1.38 8.24
CA LEU A 97 -4.93 1.84 7.72
C LEU A 97 -3.79 0.92 8.14
N HIS A 98 -3.72 0.55 9.41
CA HIS A 98 -2.72 -0.36 9.94
C HIS A 98 -2.76 -1.70 9.18
N ARG A 99 -3.95 -2.29 9.05
CA ARG A 99 -4.16 -3.52 8.27
C ARG A 99 -3.73 -3.35 6.82
N ALA A 100 -4.06 -2.21 6.21
CA ALA A 100 -3.71 -1.94 4.83
C ALA A 100 -2.18 -1.86 4.66
N ARG A 101 -1.47 -1.21 5.59
CA ARG A 101 0.01 -1.14 5.60
C ARG A 101 0.65 -2.52 5.72
N CYS A 102 0.13 -3.39 6.57
CA CYS A 102 0.69 -4.75 6.73
C CYS A 102 0.43 -5.66 5.54
N TRP A 103 -0.73 -5.58 4.87
CA TRP A 103 -1.19 -6.67 3.99
C TRP A 103 -1.56 -6.23 2.57
N THR A 104 -2.51 -5.31 2.43
CA THR A 104 -3.07 -5.00 1.11
C THR A 104 -2.29 -3.94 0.36
N GLY A 105 -1.52 -3.13 1.08
CA GLY A 105 -0.98 -1.87 0.62
C GLY A 105 -1.99 -0.73 0.62
N ILE A 106 -1.48 0.48 0.41
CA ILE A 106 -2.20 1.76 0.42
C ILE A 106 -1.88 2.52 -0.86
N LEU A 107 -2.90 3.19 -1.43
CA LEU A 107 -2.74 4.09 -2.58
C LEU A 107 -3.09 5.52 -2.18
N TYR A 108 -2.23 6.46 -2.56
CA TYR A 108 -2.48 7.89 -2.48
C TYR A 108 -2.57 8.49 -3.88
N LYS A 109 -3.43 9.50 -4.03
CA LYS A 109 -3.50 10.42 -5.18
C LYS A 109 -3.35 11.84 -4.67
N ASP A 110 -2.36 12.57 -5.15
CA ASP A 110 -2.09 13.96 -4.77
C ASP A 110 -2.04 14.11 -3.23
N GLY A 111 -1.32 13.19 -2.58
CA GLY A 111 -1.20 13.11 -1.11
C GLY A 111 -2.43 12.61 -0.35
N ARG A 112 -3.57 12.37 -1.03
CA ARG A 112 -4.82 11.92 -0.41
C ARG A 112 -5.03 10.43 -0.57
N LEU A 113 -5.41 9.77 0.52
CA LEU A 113 -5.72 8.35 0.53
C LEU A 113 -6.88 8.02 -0.42
N ILE A 114 -6.68 7.05 -1.31
CA ILE A 114 -7.72 6.47 -2.15
C ILE A 114 -8.14 5.11 -1.59
N GLN A 115 -9.42 5.00 -1.24
CA GLN A 115 -9.99 3.76 -0.71
C GLN A 115 -9.98 2.65 -1.77
N PRO A 116 -9.69 1.38 -1.41
CA PRO A 116 -9.53 0.28 -2.36
C PRO A 116 -10.68 0.10 -3.37
N HIS A 117 -11.93 0.26 -2.92
CA HIS A 117 -13.09 0.12 -3.81
C HIS A 117 -13.17 1.20 -4.90
N ARG A 118 -12.42 2.29 -4.75
CA ARG A 118 -12.35 3.40 -5.72
C ARG A 118 -11.19 3.27 -6.70
N TRP A 119 -10.36 2.23 -6.59
CA TRP A 119 -9.21 2.07 -7.49
C TRP A 119 -9.66 1.75 -8.92
N SER A 120 -10.77 1.01 -9.07
CA SER A 120 -11.39 0.74 -10.37
C SER A 120 -11.88 2.01 -11.06
N GLU A 121 -12.39 3.00 -10.32
CA GLU A 121 -12.82 4.31 -10.86
C GLU A 121 -11.65 5.06 -11.51
N LEU A 122 -10.44 4.90 -10.97
CA LEU A 122 -9.22 5.52 -11.51
C LEU A 122 -8.73 4.82 -12.78
N GLN A 123 -8.92 3.51 -12.87
CA GLN A 123 -8.53 2.72 -14.05
C GLN A 123 -9.52 2.90 -15.21
N ALA A 124 -10.80 3.14 -14.91
CA ALA A 124 -11.89 3.23 -15.88
C ALA A 124 -12.07 4.61 -16.52
N LYS A 125 -11.40 5.66 -16.01
CA LYS A 125 -11.40 6.98 -16.66
C LYS A 125 -10.20 7.07 -17.60
N PRO A 126 -10.37 7.00 -18.93
CA PRO A 126 -9.42 7.66 -19.81
C PRO A 126 -9.44 9.13 -19.39
N MET A 127 -8.27 9.72 -19.12
CA MET A 127 -8.21 11.18 -19.07
C MET A 127 -8.53 11.65 -20.48
N GLY A 128 -9.73 12.22 -20.65
CA GLY A 128 -10.03 13.09 -21.77
C GLY A 128 -9.25 14.39 -21.65
#